data_AF-A0A7S0LTN8-F1
#
_entry.id   AF-A0A7S0LTN8-F1
#
_cell.length_a   1.000
_cell.length_b   1.000
_cell.length_c   1.000
_cell.angle_alpha   90.00
_cell.angle_beta   90.00
_cell.angle_gamma   90.00
#
_symmetry.space_group_name_H-M   'P 1'
#
loop_
_entity.id
_entity.type
_entity.pdbx_description
1 polymer ?
#
loop_
_entity_poly.entity_id
_entity_poly.type
_entity_poly.pdbx_seq_one_letter_code
_entity_poly.pdbx_strand_id
1 'polypeptide(L)'
;TAAMVSYLVGVVAVTLDSMLSGFATVYFEMVLKSTTLTVWDRNLQLAVYSMAIYLPWAVYENPTNPFKGWSLITLFVSLLGALGGILVAMVIKYADGLAKNLSTASSIVLTTAASHVLFSE
;
A
#
# COMPACT_ATOMS: atom_id res chain seq x y z
N THR A 1 -20.35 7.21 25.02
CA THR A 1 -20.80 7.97 23.82
C THR A 1 -19.65 8.30 22.88
N ALA A 2 -18.51 8.84 23.33
CA ALA A 2 -17.33 9.08 22.46
C ALA A 2 -16.66 7.78 21.94
N ALA A 3 -16.46 6.77 22.79
CA ALA A 3 -15.85 5.49 22.37
C ALA A 3 -16.69 4.76 21.30
N MET A 4 -18.03 4.84 21.40
CA MET A 4 -18.94 4.27 20.40
C MET A 4 -18.82 4.99 19.05
N VAL A 5 -18.64 6.32 19.05
CA VAL A 5 -18.44 7.11 17.83
C VAL A 5 -17.10 6.73 17.17
N SER A 6 -16.01 6.66 17.92
CA SER A 6 -14.70 6.26 17.38
C SER A 6 -14.73 4.83 16.81
N TYR A 7 -15.41 3.90 17.48
CA TYR A 7 -15.60 2.54 16.99
C TYR A 7 -16.35 2.52 15.66
N LEU A 8 -17.49 3.21 15.56
CA LEU A 8 -18.28 3.27 14.33
C LEU A 8 -17.50 3.93 13.18
N VAL A 9 -16.76 5.01 13.45
CA VAL A 9 -15.90 5.65 12.46
C VAL A 9 -14.83 4.68 11.95
N GLY A 10 -14.20 3.93 12.85
CA GLY A 10 -13.20 2.91 12.49
C GLY A 10 -13.79 1.80 11.61
N VAL A 11 -14.96 1.28 11.97
CA VAL A 11 -15.66 0.23 11.20
C VAL A 11 -16.03 0.72 9.80
N VAL A 12 -16.56 1.95 9.69
CA VAL A 12 -16.89 2.54 8.38
C VAL A 12 -15.63 2.79 7.56
N ALA A 13 -14.57 3.32 8.18
CA ALA A 13 -13.31 3.60 7.49
C ALA A 13 -12.67 2.32 6.92
N VAL A 14 -12.57 1.24 7.71
CA VAL A 14 -11.99 -0.02 7.23
C VAL A 14 -12.85 -0.71 6.16
N THR A 15 -14.18 -0.59 6.27
CA THR A 15 -15.09 -1.13 5.26
C THR A 15 -14.88 -0.41 3.92
N LEU A 16 -14.86 0.93 3.94
CA LEU A 16 -14.61 1.72 2.73
C LEU A 16 -13.22 1.46 2.16
N ASP A 17 -12.19 1.43 3.00
CA ASP A 17 -10.81 1.14 2.58
C ASP A 17 -10.70 -0.21 1.88
N SER A 18 -11.29 -1.26 2.45
CA SER A 18 -11.29 -2.60 1.83
C SER A 18 -11.99 -2.63 0.47
N MET A 19 -13.11 -1.91 0.32
CA MET A 19 -13.82 -1.77 -0.95
C MET A 19 -12.98 -1.02 -1.99
N LEU A 20 -12.36 0.11 -1.60
CA LEU A 20 -11.50 0.90 -2.47
C LEU A 20 -10.26 0.13 -2.90
N SER A 21 -9.63 -0.62 -1.99
CA SER A 21 -8.45 -1.45 -2.26
C SER A 21 -8.73 -2.54 -3.29
N GLY A 22 -9.89 -3.20 -3.17
CA GLY A 22 -10.37 -4.17 -4.16
C GLY A 22 -10.62 -3.53 -5.53
N PHE A 23 -11.35 -2.41 -5.56
CA PHE A 23 -11.64 -1.68 -6.79
C PHE A 23 -10.35 -1.17 -7.48
N ALA A 24 -9.43 -0.57 -6.72
CA ALA A 24 -8.17 -0.04 -7.23
C ALA A 24 -7.32 -1.14 -7.87
N THR A 25 -7.29 -2.34 -7.29
CA THR A 25 -6.56 -3.48 -7.84
C THR A 25 -7.12 -3.89 -9.20
N VAL A 26 -8.44 -4.06 -9.31
CA VAL A 26 -9.11 -4.45 -10.57
C VAL A 26 -8.99 -3.35 -11.63
N TYR A 27 -9.14 -2.09 -11.24
CA TYR A 27 -9.00 -0.95 -12.15
C TYR A 27 -7.56 -0.82 -12.67
N PHE A 28 -6.57 -0.93 -11.79
CA PHE A 28 -5.16 -0.88 -12.18
C PHE A 28 -4.83 -2.03 -13.12
N GLU A 29 -5.27 -3.26 -12.83
CA GLU A 29 -5.09 -4.41 -13.70
C GLU A 29 -5.71 -4.17 -15.10
N MET A 30 -6.94 -3.67 -15.15
CA MET A 30 -7.62 -3.34 -16.40
C MET A 30 -6.83 -2.30 -17.20
N VAL A 31 -6.44 -1.18 -16.58
CA VAL A 31 -5.69 -0.11 -17.26
C VAL A 31 -4.32 -0.61 -17.76
N LEU A 32 -3.65 -1.44 -16.97
CA LEU A 32 -2.34 -2.01 -17.29
C LEU A 32 -2.41 -2.98 -18.46
N LYS A 33 -3.45 -3.83 -18.51
CA LYS A 33 -3.61 -4.86 -19.54
C LYS A 33 -4.32 -4.36 -20.81
N SER A 34 -5.10 -3.28 -20.72
CA SER A 34 -5.84 -2.71 -21.88
C SER A 34 -5.09 -1.61 -22.64
N THR A 35 -3.93 -1.15 -22.16
CA THR A 35 -3.16 -0.08 -22.82
C THR A 35 -1.82 -0.59 -23.35
N THR A 36 -1.24 0.09 -24.35
CA THR A 36 0.10 -0.18 -24.89
C THR A 36 1.25 0.32 -24.01
N LEU A 37 0.96 1.12 -22.98
CA LEU A 37 1.96 1.69 -22.07
C LEU A 37 2.57 0.61 -21.18
N THR A 38 3.85 0.78 -20.85
CA THR A 38 4.56 -0.16 -19.99
C THR A 38 4.15 -0.01 -18.52
N VAL A 39 4.48 -1.02 -17.71
CA VAL A 39 4.30 -0.95 -16.25
C VAL A 39 5.05 0.23 -15.65
N TRP A 40 6.22 0.53 -16.19
CA TRP A 40 7.06 1.63 -15.73
C TRP A 40 6.40 2.98 -15.99
N ASP A 41 5.81 3.16 -17.18
CA ASP A 41 5.09 4.39 -17.52
C ASP A 41 3.88 4.59 -16.60
N ARG A 42 3.13 3.51 -16.34
CA ARG A 42 1.98 3.53 -15.43
C ARG A 42 2.39 3.80 -13.99
N ASN A 43 3.47 3.17 -13.50
CA ASN A 43 3.98 3.44 -12.15
C ASN A 43 4.52 4.86 -12.02
N LEU A 44 5.15 5.42 -13.06
CA LEU A 44 5.59 6.81 -13.04
C LEU A 44 4.40 7.78 -12.96
N GLN A 45 3.35 7.56 -13.74
CA GLN A 45 2.11 8.34 -13.67
C GLN A 45 1.50 8.28 -12.27
N LEU A 46 1.38 7.08 -11.69
CA LEU A 46 0.84 6.90 -10.35
C LEU A 46 1.73 7.53 -9.27
N ALA A 47 3.06 7.47 -9.41
CA ALA A 47 3.99 8.11 -8.49
C ALA A 47 3.84 9.63 -8.51
N VAL A 48 3.68 10.24 -9.68
CA VAL A 48 3.45 11.69 -9.83
C VAL A 48 2.15 12.10 -9.15
N TYR A 49 1.05 11.38 -9.39
CA TYR A 49 -0.23 11.66 -8.69
C TYR A 49 -0.12 11.47 -7.18
N SER A 50 0.57 10.42 -6.73
CA SER A 50 0.79 10.16 -5.30
C SER A 50 1.56 11.31 -4.66
N MET A 51 2.66 11.78 -5.28
CA MET A 51 3.42 12.92 -4.76
C MET A 51 2.57 14.19 -4.69
N ALA A 52 1.76 14.46 -5.71
CA ALA A 52 0.88 15.63 -5.74
C ALA A 52 -0.16 15.63 -4.61
N ILE A 53 -0.62 14.44 -4.17
CA ILE A 53 -1.59 14.29 -3.08
C ILE A 53 -0.90 14.31 -1.71
N TYR A 54 0.19 13.55 -1.53
CA TYR A 54 0.79 13.33 -0.22
C TYR A 54 1.77 14.43 0.22
N LEU A 55 2.47 15.11 -0.71
CA LEU A 55 3.42 16.16 -0.32
C LEU A 55 2.74 17.38 0.33
N PRO A 56 1.62 17.92 -0.19
CA PRO A 56 0.93 19.03 0.48
C PRO A 56 0.44 18.64 1.88
N TRP A 57 -0.02 17.39 2.04
CA TRP A 57 -0.45 16.88 3.34
C TRP A 57 0.71 16.79 4.34
N ALA A 58 1.86 16.26 3.91
CA ALA A 58 3.05 16.18 4.74
C ALA A 58 3.56 17.56 5.20
N VAL A 59 3.52 18.56 4.30
CA VAL A 59 3.89 19.95 4.63
C VAL A 59 2.85 20.60 5.54
N TYR A 60 1.56 20.31 5.35
CA TYR A 60 0.51 20.82 6.23
C TYR A 60 0.68 20.33 7.67
N GLU A 61 1.04 19.06 7.85
CA GLU A 61 1.21 18.46 9.18
C GLU A 61 2.48 18.95 9.90
N ASN A 62 3.58 19.14 9.16
CA ASN A 62 4.84 19.64 9.70
C ASN A 62 5.46 20.73 8.81
N PRO A 63 4.98 21.99 8.90
CA PRO A 63 5.33 23.05 7.94
C PRO A 63 6.79 23.50 8.02
N THR A 64 7.45 23.37 9.16
CA THR A 64 8.84 23.79 9.35
C THR A 64 9.86 22.70 9.05
N ASN A 65 9.50 21.43 9.22
CA ASN A 65 10.36 20.30 8.91
C ASN A 65 9.52 19.03 8.65
N PRO A 66 9.18 18.73 7.39
CA PRO A 66 8.39 17.55 7.02
C PRO A 66 9.06 16.21 7.38
N PHE A 67 10.38 16.21 7.59
CA PHE A 67 11.17 15.01 7.88
C PHE A 67 11.59 14.92 9.35
N LYS A 68 10.93 15.67 10.24
CA LYS A 68 11.22 15.63 11.67
C LYS A 68 10.96 14.22 12.22
N GLY A 69 11.96 13.63 12.86
CA GLY A 69 11.87 12.27 13.44
C GLY A 69 12.25 11.13 12.48
N TRP A 70 12.71 11.44 11.27
CA TRP A 70 13.24 10.43 10.37
C TRP A 70 14.56 9.84 10.91
N SER A 71 14.57 8.53 11.09
CA SER A 71 15.74 7.71 11.38
C SER A 71 16.20 6.94 10.13
N LEU A 72 17.38 6.32 10.21
CA LEU A 72 17.83 5.40 9.17
C LEU A 72 16.84 4.24 8.96
N ILE A 73 16.17 3.78 10.02
CA ILE A 73 15.18 2.69 9.93
C ILE A 73 13.97 3.14 9.12
N THR A 74 13.44 4.35 9.35
CA THR A 74 12.32 4.89 8.54
C THR A 74 12.69 5.05 7.07
N LEU A 75 13.95 5.38 6.76
CA LEU A 75 14.43 5.42 5.38
C LEU A 75 14.41 4.01 4.76
N PHE A 76 14.92 2.99 5.47
CA PHE A 76 14.87 1.60 5.00
C PHE A 76 13.43 1.10 4.81
N VAL A 77 12.53 1.38 5.74
CA VAL A 77 11.11 1.00 5.64
C VAL A 77 10.44 1.71 4.46
N SER A 78 10.74 2.98 4.22
CA SER A 78 10.24 3.72 3.06
C SER A 78 10.74 3.12 1.74
N LEU A 79 12.01 2.71 1.67
CA LEU A 79 12.58 2.05 0.49
C LEU A 79 11.93 0.68 0.27
N LEU A 80 11.75 -0.12 1.32
CA LEU A 80 11.05 -1.40 1.24
C LEU A 80 9.60 -1.24 0.78
N GLY A 81 8.90 -0.20 1.26
CA GLY A 81 7.55 0.13 0.80
C GLY A 81 7.50 0.48 -0.69
N ALA A 82 8.43 1.31 -1.15
CA ALA A 82 8.54 1.67 -2.56
C ALA A 82 8.83 0.46 -3.47
N LEU A 83 9.80 -0.38 -3.07
CA LEU A 83 10.12 -1.62 -3.77
C LEU A 83 8.95 -2.60 -3.76
N GLY A 84 8.24 -2.71 -2.63
CA GLY A 84 7.02 -3.50 -2.49
C GLY A 84 5.93 -3.06 -3.47
N GLY A 85 5.72 -1.75 -3.64
CA GLY A 85 4.78 -1.20 -4.62
C GLY A 85 5.12 -1.58 -6.07
N ILE A 86 6.41 -1.53 -6.42
CA ILE A 86 6.89 -1.98 -7.74
C ILE A 86 6.66 -3.47 -7.93
N LEU A 87 6.96 -4.29 -6.91
CA LEU A 87 6.72 -5.74 -6.95
C LEU A 87 5.22 -6.06 -7.13
N VAL A 88 4.33 -5.36 -6.43
CA VAL A 88 2.88 -5.53 -6.59
C VAL A 88 2.45 -5.21 -8.02
N ALA A 89 2.95 -4.13 -8.61
CA ALA A 89 2.64 -3.78 -10.00
C ALA A 89 3.12 -4.86 -10.99
N MET A 90 4.31 -5.44 -10.75
CA MET A 90 4.84 -6.53 -11.54
C MET A 90 3.99 -7.80 -11.42
N VAL A 91 3.59 -8.20 -10.21
CA VAL A 91 2.72 -9.37 -10.02
C VAL A 91 1.39 -9.20 -10.75
N ILE A 92 0.76 -8.03 -10.68
CA ILE A 92 -0.51 -7.75 -11.39
C ILE A 92 -0.32 -7.83 -12.91
N LYS A 93 0.83 -7.39 -13.43
CA LYS A 93 1.14 -7.48 -14.87
C LYS A 93 1.28 -8.92 -15.35
N TYR A 94 2.04 -9.74 -14.62
CA TYR A 94 2.46 -11.08 -15.07
C TYR A 94 1.53 -12.20 -14.62
N ALA A 95 0.74 -11.97 -13.57
CA ALA A 95 -0.32 -12.85 -13.13
C ALA A 95 -1.66 -12.10 -13.23
N ASP A 96 -2.21 -11.69 -12.09
CA ASP A 96 -3.50 -11.02 -11.94
C ASP A 96 -3.66 -10.52 -10.50
N GLY A 97 -4.66 -9.68 -10.25
CA GLY A 97 -4.95 -9.15 -8.93
C GLY A 97 -5.38 -10.19 -7.89
N LEU A 98 -5.98 -11.30 -8.32
CA LEU A 98 -6.40 -12.38 -7.42
C LEU A 98 -5.19 -13.17 -6.91
N ALA A 99 -4.26 -13.53 -7.79
CA ALA A 99 -3.00 -14.18 -7.45
C ALA A 99 -2.15 -13.32 -6.49
N LYS A 100 -2.12 -11.99 -6.70
CA LYS A 100 -1.49 -11.04 -5.76
C LYS A 100 -2.11 -11.18 -4.36
N ASN A 101 -3.43 -11.14 -4.23
CA ASN A 101 -4.10 -11.23 -2.93
C ASN A 101 -3.91 -12.60 -2.26
N LEU A 102 -3.98 -13.70 -3.02
CA LEU A 102 -3.71 -15.06 -2.51
C LEU A 102 -2.27 -15.21 -2.02
N SER A 103 -1.30 -14.69 -2.78
CA SER A 103 0.11 -14.70 -2.40
C SER A 103 0.36 -13.89 -1.12
N THR A 104 -0.22 -12.70 -1.01
CA THR A 104 -0.14 -11.89 0.21
C THR A 104 -0.76 -12.60 1.42
N ALA A 105 -1.95 -13.20 1.28
CA ALA A 105 -2.58 -13.95 2.36
C ALA A 105 -1.72 -15.15 2.80
N SER A 106 -1.16 -15.89 1.84
CA SER A 106 -0.27 -17.02 2.11
C SER A 106 1.01 -16.57 2.81
N SER A 107 1.59 -15.44 2.39
CA SER A 107 2.78 -14.84 3.02
C SER A 107 2.53 -14.45 4.47
N ILE A 108 1.35 -13.90 4.80
CA ILE A 108 0.96 -13.59 6.18
C ILE A 108 0.92 -14.86 7.03
N VAL A 109 0.25 -15.92 6.57
CA VAL A 109 0.15 -17.20 7.30
C VAL A 109 1.54 -17.80 7.55
N LEU A 110 2.39 -17.83 6.53
CA LEU A 110 3.76 -18.35 6.63
C LEU A 110 4.62 -17.50 7.58
N THR A 111 4.49 -16.17 7.51
CA THR A 111 5.22 -15.26 8.39
C THR A 111 4.80 -15.48 9.84
N THR A 112 3.50 -15.60 10.12
CA THR A 112 3.01 -15.90 11.47
C THR A 112 3.52 -17.24 11.98
N ALA A 113 3.49 -18.29 11.15
CA ALA A 113 4.02 -19.60 11.52
C ALA A 113 5.52 -19.57 11.79
N ALA A 114 6.29 -18.88 10.95
CA ALA A 114 7.73 -18.70 11.13
C ALA A 114 8.04 -17.89 12.40
N SER A 115 7.26 -16.84 12.68
CA SER A 115 7.40 -16.05 13.90
C SER A 115 7.21 -16.90 15.15
N HIS A 116 6.21 -17.79 15.15
CA HIS A 116 5.98 -18.69 16.27
C HIS A 116 7.13 -19.67 16.50
N VAL A 117 7.73 -20.21 15.44
CA VAL A 117 8.85 -21.15 15.54
C VAL A 117 10.16 -20.47 15.92
N LEU A 118 10.45 -19.28 15.38
CA LEU A 118 11.74 -18.61 15.54
C LEU A 118 11.81 -17.73 16.78
N PHE A 119 10.71 -17.05 17.11
CA PHE A 119 10.66 -16.06 18.19
C PHE A 119 9.81 -16.53 19.38
N SER A 120 9.14 -17.69 19.28
CA SER A 120 8.28 -18.26 20.33
C SER A 120 7.22 -17.29 20.86
N GLU A 121 6.80 -16.36 20.00
CA GLU A 121 5.62 -15.49 20.22
C GLU A 121 4.36 -16.09 19.56
#